data_AF-A0A914PSC6-F1
#
_entry.id   AF-A0A914PSC6-F1
#
_cell.length_a   1.000
_cell.length_b   1.000
_cell.length_c   1.000
_cell.angle_alpha   90.00
_cell.angle_beta   90.00
_cell.angle_gamma   90.00
#
_symmetry.space_group_name_H-M   'P 1'
#
loop_
_entity.id
_entity.type
_entity.pdbx_description
1 polymer ?
#
loop_
_entity_poly.entity_id
_entity_poly.type
_entity_poly.pdbx_seq_one_letter_code
_entity_poly.pdbx_strand_id
1 'polypeptide(L)'
;MHINYNRAREFRHVLQKVEAFFEVHLEDKAFNLLESGTGVNDVNEFGTPLTPLIEQNATPWFVSGMIEAAKRVSFERVLWRACRRTAFVRTADIDEMFEDSITGKPVEKCAFIIFFKGEKLQDIVNRVCEGFAIIKIFEKKTKHENTHFSFNAAQYRCPKTSRDRQLAIADITIRLNDLKTVLEQTEDQKISMLRNIAYDLPEWQREIHLQKSIYHTLNKFTYDSSGNFVIAECWVPDVHFESVKEALQKGSANSGTTIRPIINVLSTNETPPTYNRVNKFTAVFQSIVDSYGIACYREMNPAPYIIITFPFLFAVMFGDVGHGLKDSRRSKI
;
A
#
# COMPACT_ATOMS: atom_id res chain seq x y z
N MET A 1 2.27 -1.91 -14.31
CA MET A 1 3.62 -1.63 -14.85
C MET A 1 4.73 -1.98 -13.88
N HIS A 2 4.64 -1.61 -12.60
CA HIS A 2 5.64 -1.97 -11.56
C HIS A 2 5.99 -3.47 -11.53
N ILE A 3 5.00 -4.38 -11.63
CA ILE A 3 5.25 -5.83 -11.70
C ILE A 3 6.13 -6.21 -12.90
N ASN A 4 5.89 -5.61 -14.07
CA ASN A 4 6.68 -5.88 -15.27
C ASN A 4 8.09 -5.29 -15.17
N TYR A 5 8.23 -4.12 -14.55
CA TYR A 5 9.52 -3.50 -14.26
C TYR A 5 10.36 -4.36 -13.31
N ASN A 6 9.77 -4.80 -12.19
CA ASN A 6 10.45 -5.68 -11.23
C ASN A 6 10.85 -7.00 -11.88
N ARG A 7 9.99 -7.63 -12.68
CA ARG A 7 10.32 -8.87 -13.43
C ARG A 7 11.47 -8.68 -14.41
N ALA A 8 11.49 -7.58 -15.17
CA ALA A 8 12.58 -7.29 -16.10
C ALA A 8 13.90 -7.03 -15.35
N ARG A 9 13.83 -6.40 -14.17
CA ARG A 9 14.97 -6.17 -13.29
C ARG A 9 15.54 -7.49 -12.77
N GLU A 10 14.68 -8.35 -12.25
CA GLU A 10 15.05 -9.71 -11.81
C GLU A 10 15.73 -10.49 -12.94
N PHE A 11 15.17 -10.44 -14.14
CA PHE A 11 15.74 -11.16 -15.29
C PHE A 11 17.14 -10.65 -15.67
N ARG A 12 17.36 -9.32 -15.65
CA ARG A 12 18.68 -8.73 -15.90
C ARG A 12 19.73 -9.26 -14.92
N HIS A 13 19.42 -9.29 -13.62
CA HIS A 13 20.36 -9.78 -12.61
C HIS A 13 20.65 -11.27 -12.73
N VAL A 14 19.64 -12.08 -13.08
CA VAL A 14 19.86 -13.51 -13.35
C VAL A 14 20.83 -13.68 -14.52
N LEU A 15 20.65 -12.96 -15.64
CA LEU A 15 21.56 -13.08 -16.79
C LEU A 15 23.00 -12.67 -16.45
N GLN A 16 23.18 -11.55 -15.74
CA GLN A 16 24.51 -11.09 -15.32
C GLN A 16 25.21 -12.10 -14.41
N LYS A 17 24.51 -12.67 -13.43
CA LYS A 17 25.09 -13.67 -12.53
C LYS A 17 25.36 -14.99 -13.25
N VAL A 18 24.49 -15.38 -14.19
CA VAL A 18 24.71 -16.56 -15.06
C VAL A 18 25.95 -16.39 -15.93
N GLU A 19 26.17 -15.22 -16.52
CA GLU A 19 27.38 -14.93 -17.28
C GLU A 19 28.64 -15.07 -16.40
N ALA A 20 28.64 -14.46 -15.21
CA ALA A 20 29.73 -14.62 -14.25
C ALA A 20 29.97 -16.08 -13.84
N PHE A 21 28.92 -16.89 -13.67
CA PHE A 21 29.07 -18.31 -13.35
C PHE A 21 29.74 -19.12 -14.48
N PHE A 22 29.48 -18.77 -15.74
CA PHE A 22 30.12 -19.43 -16.88
C PHE A 22 31.61 -19.02 -17.02
N GLU A 23 31.96 -17.77 -16.72
CA GLU A 23 33.35 -17.30 -16.72
C GLU A 23 34.19 -18.02 -15.65
N VAL A 24 33.72 -18.06 -14.40
CA VAL A 24 34.41 -18.78 -13.31
C VAL A 24 34.59 -20.26 -13.65
N HIS A 25 33.61 -20.90 -14.28
CA HIS A 25 33.73 -22.32 -14.67
C HIS A 25 34.75 -22.56 -15.81
N LEU A 26 34.95 -21.58 -16.69
CA LEU A 26 36.01 -21.63 -17.71
C LEU A 26 37.39 -21.45 -17.07
N GLU A 27 37.52 -20.54 -16.11
CA GLU A 27 38.73 -20.31 -15.32
C GLU A 27 39.10 -21.53 -14.46
N ASP A 28 38.13 -22.09 -13.72
CA ASP A 28 38.29 -23.32 -12.93
C ASP A 28 38.79 -24.47 -13.82
N LYS A 29 38.27 -24.60 -15.04
CA LYS A 29 38.72 -25.63 -16.00
C LYS A 29 40.11 -25.37 -16.54
N ALA A 30 40.43 -24.13 -16.88
CA ALA A 30 41.76 -23.76 -17.34
C ALA A 30 42.81 -24.00 -16.23
N PHE A 31 42.48 -23.66 -14.99
CA PHE A 31 43.33 -23.88 -13.82
C PHE A 31 43.54 -25.38 -13.55
N ASN A 32 42.48 -26.19 -13.55
CA ASN A 32 42.60 -27.64 -13.39
C ASN A 32 43.38 -28.31 -14.54
N LEU A 33 43.26 -27.82 -15.78
CA LEU A 33 44.05 -28.29 -16.93
C LEU A 33 45.54 -27.91 -16.85
N LEU A 34 45.85 -26.78 -16.21
CA LEU A 34 47.23 -26.34 -15.95
C LEU A 34 47.88 -27.14 -14.80
N GLU A 35 47.14 -27.44 -13.73
CA GLU A 35 47.63 -28.27 -12.62
C GLU A 35 47.80 -29.75 -12.98
N SER A 36 46.99 -30.30 -13.89
CA SER A 36 47.09 -31.69 -14.34
C SER A 36 48.21 -31.95 -15.38
N GLY A 37 49.05 -30.95 -15.65
CA GLY A 37 50.26 -31.06 -16.49
C GLY A 37 51.46 -31.78 -15.85
N THR A 38 51.38 -32.18 -14.58
CA THR A 38 52.37 -33.04 -13.92
C THR A 38 51.66 -34.21 -13.28
N GLY A 39 51.85 -35.40 -13.85
CA GLY A 39 51.02 -36.57 -13.54
C GLY A 39 51.16 -37.08 -12.11
N VAL A 40 50.01 -37.41 -11.51
CA VAL A 40 49.79 -38.56 -10.61
C VAL A 40 48.33 -38.99 -10.79
N ASN A 41 48.12 -40.30 -10.97
CA ASN A 41 46.81 -40.95 -10.91
C ASN A 41 46.32 -40.96 -9.47
N ASP A 42 45.47 -40.01 -9.06
CA ASP A 42 44.75 -40.12 -7.79
C ASP A 42 43.39 -40.78 -8.02
N VAL A 43 43.36 -42.07 -7.72
CA VAL A 43 42.16 -42.90 -7.63
C VAL A 43 41.72 -42.89 -6.16
N ASN A 44 40.53 -42.37 -5.87
CA ASN A 44 39.86 -42.60 -4.58
C ASN A 44 39.10 -43.93 -4.58
N GLU A 45 39.04 -44.59 -3.42
CA GLU A 45 38.57 -45.95 -3.10
C GLU A 45 37.16 -46.40 -3.57
N PHE A 46 36.45 -45.63 -4.39
CA PHE A 46 35.15 -46.02 -4.96
C PHE A 46 35.01 -45.84 -6.49
N GLY A 47 36.12 -45.64 -7.21
CA GLY A 47 36.16 -45.89 -8.65
C GLY A 47 35.23 -45.02 -9.51
N THR A 48 35.07 -43.73 -9.17
CA THR A 48 34.43 -42.75 -10.08
C THR A 48 35.34 -41.55 -10.31
N PRO A 49 35.73 -41.24 -11.55
CA PRO A 49 36.51 -40.04 -11.84
C PRO A 49 35.68 -38.77 -11.62
N LEU A 50 36.27 -37.78 -10.95
CA LEU A 50 35.73 -36.44 -10.71
C LEU A 50 35.85 -35.52 -11.94
N THR A 51 35.58 -36.04 -13.14
CA THR A 51 35.57 -35.23 -14.37
C THR A 51 34.17 -34.62 -14.55
N PRO A 52 34.00 -33.29 -14.49
CA PRO A 52 32.71 -32.67 -14.77
C PRO A 52 32.46 -32.67 -16.29
N LEU A 53 31.68 -33.66 -16.75
CA LEU A 53 30.69 -33.60 -17.84
C LEU A 53 30.89 -32.51 -18.93
N ILE A 54 32.05 -32.45 -19.58
CA ILE A 54 32.17 -31.97 -20.97
C ILE A 54 33.16 -32.89 -21.67
N GLU A 55 32.73 -34.13 -21.92
CA GLU A 55 33.20 -34.85 -23.08
C GLU A 55 32.42 -34.32 -24.29
N GLN A 56 33.16 -33.80 -25.27
CA GLN A 56 32.79 -33.49 -26.66
C GLN A 56 31.39 -32.88 -26.92
N ASN A 57 31.36 -31.57 -27.22
CA ASN A 57 30.32 -30.87 -28.00
C ASN A 57 28.84 -30.95 -27.55
N ALA A 58 28.52 -31.48 -26.37
CA ALA A 58 27.15 -31.42 -25.85
C ALA A 58 26.97 -30.18 -24.95
N THR A 59 26.10 -29.25 -25.36
CA THR A 59 25.65 -28.16 -24.48
C THR A 59 24.99 -28.77 -23.24
N PRO A 60 25.49 -28.51 -22.01
CA PRO A 60 24.87 -29.05 -20.80
C PRO A 60 23.46 -28.47 -20.66
N TRP A 61 22.53 -29.28 -20.17
CA TRP A 61 21.19 -28.81 -19.85
C TRP A 61 21.27 -28.01 -18.55
N PHE A 62 20.77 -26.79 -18.56
CA PHE A 62 20.78 -25.94 -17.37
C PHE A 62 19.47 -25.19 -17.19
N VAL A 63 19.13 -24.89 -15.94
CA VAL A 63 18.00 -24.04 -15.56
C VAL A 63 18.51 -22.96 -14.62
N SER A 64 18.15 -21.71 -14.91
CA SER A 64 18.48 -20.55 -14.08
C SER A 64 17.20 -19.91 -13.52
N GLY A 65 17.28 -19.31 -12.34
CA GLY A 65 16.15 -18.62 -11.75
C GLY A 65 16.55 -17.79 -10.53
N MET A 66 15.54 -17.24 -9.87
CA MET A 66 15.71 -16.43 -8.67
C MET A 66 14.81 -16.95 -7.55
N ILE A 67 15.36 -17.03 -6.35
CA ILE A 67 14.67 -17.50 -5.15
C ILE A 67 14.88 -16.50 -4.00
N GLU A 68 13.96 -16.47 -3.06
CA GLU A 68 14.13 -15.73 -1.80
C GLU A 68 15.30 -16.29 -0.98
N ALA A 69 16.13 -15.41 -0.42
CA ALA A 69 17.34 -15.80 0.31
C ALA A 69 17.05 -16.75 1.48
N ALA A 70 15.95 -16.51 2.20
CA ALA A 70 15.51 -17.35 3.32
C ALA A 70 15.22 -18.81 2.92
N LYS A 71 14.83 -19.06 1.66
CA LYS A 71 14.47 -20.40 1.15
C LYS A 71 15.63 -21.13 0.49
N ARG A 72 16.80 -20.49 0.33
CA ARG A 72 17.98 -21.03 -0.36
C ARG A 72 18.41 -22.40 0.16
N VAL A 73 18.64 -22.52 1.46
CA VAL A 73 19.14 -23.77 2.08
C VAL A 73 18.14 -24.92 1.95
N SER A 74 16.85 -24.63 2.13
CA SER A 74 15.78 -25.62 1.98
C SER A 74 15.67 -26.10 0.52
N PHE A 75 15.81 -25.19 -0.43
CA PHE A 75 15.79 -25.51 -1.86
C PHE A 75 16.95 -26.42 -2.27
N GLU A 76 18.19 -26.08 -1.89
CA GLU A 76 19.36 -26.92 -2.18
C GLU A 76 19.21 -28.33 -1.61
N ARG A 77 18.73 -28.47 -0.37
CA ARG A 77 18.51 -29.77 0.28
C ARG A 77 17.47 -30.62 -0.43
N VAL A 78 16.35 -30.02 -0.85
CA VAL A 78 15.29 -30.76 -1.56
C VAL A 78 15.78 -31.19 -2.94
N LEU A 79 16.47 -30.31 -3.66
CA LEU A 79 17.03 -30.60 -4.97
C LEU A 79 18.09 -31.70 -4.91
N TRP A 80 18.97 -31.67 -3.91
CA TRP A 80 19.97 -32.69 -3.64
C TRP A 80 19.37 -34.07 -3.39
N ARG A 81 18.30 -34.13 -2.57
CA ARG A 81 17.58 -35.37 -2.26
C ARG A 81 16.83 -35.92 -3.48
N ALA A 82 16.12 -35.05 -4.21
CA ALA A 82 15.31 -35.46 -5.35
C ALA A 82 16.18 -35.93 -6.53
N CYS A 83 17.31 -35.27 -6.78
CA CYS A 83 18.20 -35.59 -7.90
C CYS A 83 19.31 -36.61 -7.54
N ARG A 84 19.32 -37.17 -6.32
CA ARG A 84 20.32 -38.17 -5.87
C ARG A 84 21.78 -37.78 -6.20
N ARG A 85 22.14 -36.51 -5.97
CA ARG A 85 23.46 -35.91 -6.28
C ARG A 85 23.85 -35.78 -7.77
N THR A 86 22.92 -35.98 -8.69
CA THR A 86 23.20 -35.89 -10.15
C THR A 86 23.04 -34.48 -10.73
N ALA A 87 22.47 -33.55 -9.96
CA ALA A 87 22.30 -32.15 -10.35
C ALA A 87 23.28 -31.27 -9.56
N PHE A 88 23.98 -30.37 -10.27
CA PHE A 88 24.93 -29.44 -9.68
C PHE A 88 24.31 -28.05 -9.62
N VAL A 89 24.36 -27.41 -8.44
CA VAL A 89 23.71 -26.13 -8.17
C VAL A 89 24.76 -25.10 -7.81
N ARG A 90 24.74 -23.93 -8.45
CA ARG A 90 25.45 -22.73 -7.99
C ARG A 90 24.43 -21.64 -7.68
N THR A 91 24.65 -20.92 -6.59
CA THR A 91 23.79 -19.85 -6.10
C THR A 91 24.63 -18.61 -5.83
N ALA A 92 24.15 -17.43 -6.19
CA ALA A 92 24.79 -16.16 -5.92
C ALA A 92 23.79 -15.20 -5.30
N ASP A 93 24.24 -14.51 -4.26
CA ASP A 93 23.47 -13.47 -3.61
C ASP A 93 23.44 -12.21 -4.49
N ILE A 94 22.33 -11.49 -4.39
CA ILE A 94 22.10 -10.23 -5.09
C ILE A 94 21.91 -9.16 -4.02
N ASP A 95 22.78 -8.16 -4.04
CA ASP A 95 22.82 -7.10 -3.02
C ASP A 95 21.66 -6.09 -3.16
N GLU A 96 20.89 -6.15 -4.25
CA GLU A 96 19.71 -5.31 -4.47
C GLU A 96 18.46 -5.89 -3.81
N MET A 97 17.72 -5.04 -3.07
CA MET A 97 16.42 -5.40 -2.52
C MET A 97 15.32 -5.35 -3.59
N PHE A 98 14.48 -6.39 -3.64
CA PHE A 98 13.33 -6.45 -4.54
C PHE A 98 12.03 -6.26 -3.79
N GLU A 99 11.08 -5.54 -4.37
CA GLU A 99 9.74 -5.42 -3.79
C GLU A 99 8.88 -6.61 -4.21
N ASP A 100 8.27 -7.25 -3.22
CA ASP A 100 7.27 -8.28 -3.50
C ASP A 100 6.02 -7.65 -4.14
N SER A 101 5.57 -8.25 -5.24
CA SER A 101 4.49 -7.71 -6.08
C SER A 101 3.12 -7.69 -5.38
N ILE A 102 2.98 -8.43 -4.28
CA ILE A 102 1.72 -8.56 -3.52
C ILE A 102 1.81 -7.85 -2.17
N THR A 103 2.92 -8.04 -1.44
CA THR A 103 3.06 -7.48 -0.09
C THR A 103 3.73 -6.10 -0.05
N GLY A 104 4.39 -5.68 -1.13
CA GLY A 104 5.13 -4.41 -1.19
C GLY A 104 6.32 -4.33 -0.26
N LYS A 105 6.72 -5.45 0.35
CA LYS A 105 7.85 -5.50 1.29
C LYS A 105 9.18 -5.69 0.54
N PRO A 106 10.28 -5.12 1.05
CA PRO A 106 11.61 -5.44 0.54
C PRO A 106 11.95 -6.90 0.89
N VAL A 107 12.34 -7.66 -0.12
CA VAL A 107 12.72 -9.07 -0.03
C VAL A 107 14.10 -9.24 -0.68
N GLU A 108 15.00 -9.88 0.05
CA GLU A 108 16.29 -10.30 -0.46
C GLU A 108 16.16 -11.56 -1.30
N LYS A 109 16.81 -11.55 -2.47
CA LYS A 109 16.73 -12.64 -3.44
C LYS A 109 18.11 -13.09 -3.88
N CYS A 110 18.23 -14.35 -4.22
CA CYS A 110 19.44 -14.98 -4.73
C CYS A 110 19.16 -15.53 -6.13
N ALA A 111 20.12 -15.38 -7.05
CA ALA A 111 20.11 -16.08 -8.32
C ALA A 111 20.69 -17.49 -8.16
N PHE A 112 20.21 -18.44 -8.96
CA PHE A 112 20.76 -19.79 -9.00
C PHE A 112 20.85 -20.31 -10.44
N ILE A 113 21.77 -21.24 -10.65
CA ILE A 113 21.92 -22.04 -11.87
C ILE A 113 22.08 -23.52 -11.50
N ILE A 114 21.31 -24.38 -12.18
CA ILE A 114 21.31 -25.83 -11.97
C ILE A 114 21.75 -26.48 -13.27
N PHE A 115 22.80 -27.30 -13.22
CA PHE A 115 23.25 -28.14 -14.32
C PHE A 115 22.79 -29.58 -14.09
N PHE A 116 22.24 -30.21 -15.13
CA PHE A 116 21.81 -31.60 -15.11
C PHE A 116 21.95 -32.24 -16.50
N LYS A 117 21.80 -33.56 -16.58
CA LYS A 117 21.86 -34.30 -17.85
C LYS A 117 20.69 -35.27 -17.94
N GLY A 118 19.82 -35.08 -18.95
CA GLY A 118 18.70 -35.97 -19.26
C GLY A 118 17.31 -35.39 -18.92
N GLU A 119 16.32 -35.73 -19.75
CA GLU A 119 14.95 -35.18 -19.70
C GLU A 119 14.20 -35.57 -18.41
N LYS A 120 14.39 -36.79 -17.90
CA LYS A 120 13.75 -37.22 -16.64
C LYS A 120 14.14 -36.37 -15.44
N LEU A 121 15.39 -35.90 -15.39
CA LEU A 121 15.86 -35.00 -14.34
C LEU A 121 15.32 -33.59 -14.54
N GLN A 122 15.13 -33.14 -15.78
CA GLN A 122 14.49 -31.86 -16.09
C GLN A 122 13.09 -31.77 -15.47
N ASP A 123 12.28 -32.82 -15.60
CA ASP A 123 10.92 -32.85 -15.03
C ASP A 123 10.92 -32.84 -13.49
N ILE A 124 11.93 -33.45 -12.86
CA ILE A 124 12.09 -33.44 -11.40
C ILE A 124 12.50 -32.05 -10.93
N VAL A 125 13.52 -31.44 -11.56
CA VAL A 125 13.98 -30.08 -11.28
C VAL A 125 12.83 -29.08 -11.47
N ASN A 126 12.06 -29.24 -12.55
CA ASN A 126 10.89 -28.40 -12.81
C ASN A 126 9.84 -28.51 -11.70
N ARG A 127 9.51 -29.72 -11.22
CA ARG A 127 8.55 -29.90 -10.13
C ARG A 127 9.04 -29.31 -8.81
N VAL A 128 10.33 -29.44 -8.50
CA VAL A 128 10.93 -28.81 -7.31
C VAL A 128 10.85 -27.28 -7.42
N CYS A 129 11.19 -26.70 -8.57
CA CYS A 129 11.10 -25.25 -8.77
C CYS A 129 9.66 -24.71 -8.69
N GLU A 130 8.66 -25.47 -9.15
CA GLU A 130 7.24 -25.15 -8.98
C GLU A 130 6.82 -25.13 -7.50
N GLY A 131 7.24 -26.15 -6.74
CA GLY A 131 6.87 -26.28 -5.32
C GLY A 131 7.42 -25.17 -4.42
N PHE A 132 8.53 -24.54 -4.78
CA PHE A 132 9.11 -23.41 -4.06
C PHE A 132 8.64 -22.03 -4.57
N ALA A 133 7.63 -21.99 -5.46
CA ALA A 133 7.13 -20.77 -6.10
C ALA A 133 8.23 -19.92 -6.76
N ILE A 134 9.20 -20.58 -7.38
CA ILE A 134 10.32 -19.95 -8.05
C ILE A 134 9.85 -19.35 -9.39
N ILE A 135 10.24 -18.11 -9.67
CA ILE A 135 10.04 -17.49 -10.98
C ILE A 135 10.93 -18.23 -11.99
N LYS A 136 10.31 -19.10 -12.81
CA LYS A 136 11.01 -19.94 -13.79
C LYS A 136 11.37 -19.17 -15.07
N ILE A 137 12.59 -19.40 -15.55
CA ILE A 137 13.11 -18.99 -16.87
C ILE A 137 13.36 -20.31 -17.64
N PHE A 138 12.51 -20.64 -18.61
CA PHE A 138 12.39 -21.98 -19.22
C PHE A 138 13.15 -22.14 -20.56
N GLU A 139 13.43 -23.39 -20.94
CA GLU A 139 13.87 -23.84 -22.28
C GLU A 139 12.72 -24.58 -23.05
N LYS A 140 12.86 -24.64 -24.39
CA LYS A 140 11.97 -25.20 -25.44
C LYS A 140 11.34 -26.57 -25.14
N LYS A 141 10.03 -26.70 -25.43
CA LYS A 141 9.45 -27.89 -26.07
C LYS A 141 9.10 -27.53 -27.51
N THR A 142 9.64 -28.26 -28.48
CA THR A 142 9.11 -28.24 -29.85
C THR A 142 7.97 -29.24 -29.97
N LYS A 143 6.89 -28.72 -30.55
CA LYS A 143 5.76 -29.38 -31.23
C LYS A 143 4.62 -29.99 -30.39
N HIS A 144 3.43 -29.51 -30.76
CA HIS A 144 2.06 -29.93 -30.48
C HIS A 144 1.45 -29.54 -29.13
N GLU A 145 0.72 -28.41 -29.22
CA GLU A 145 -0.69 -28.26 -28.85
C GLU A 145 -1.15 -28.38 -27.38
N ASN A 146 -1.85 -27.30 -27.02
CA ASN A 146 -3.07 -27.22 -26.23
C ASN A 146 -2.96 -27.19 -24.70
N THR A 147 -3.14 -25.95 -24.22
CA THR A 147 -4.02 -25.60 -23.11
C THR A 147 -3.55 -26.05 -21.73
N HIS A 148 -2.68 -25.25 -21.13
CA HIS A 148 -2.87 -24.94 -19.72
C HIS A 148 -2.44 -23.49 -19.44
N PHE A 149 -3.44 -22.69 -19.08
CA PHE A 149 -3.35 -21.29 -18.71
C PHE A 149 -2.61 -21.22 -17.36
N SER A 150 -1.28 -21.18 -17.40
CA SER A 150 -0.44 -20.94 -16.23
C SER A 150 -0.36 -19.43 -16.00
N PHE A 151 -1.12 -18.95 -15.04
CA PHE A 151 -0.97 -17.61 -14.49
C PHE A 151 0.50 -17.38 -14.07
N ASN A 152 1.07 -16.27 -14.54
CA ASN A 152 2.13 -15.49 -13.88
C ASN A 152 3.56 -16.07 -13.73
N ALA A 153 4.16 -16.56 -14.82
CA ALA A 153 5.62 -16.51 -14.97
C ALA A 153 5.96 -16.12 -16.42
N ALA A 154 6.34 -14.87 -16.64
CA ALA A 154 6.83 -14.41 -17.93
C ALA A 154 8.11 -15.21 -18.25
N GLN A 155 7.98 -16.06 -19.26
CA GLN A 155 8.92 -17.11 -19.60
C GLN A 155 10.12 -16.50 -20.33
N TYR A 156 11.04 -15.89 -19.58
CA TYR A 156 12.31 -15.48 -20.15
C TYR A 156 13.15 -16.72 -20.45
N ARG A 157 13.94 -16.70 -21.53
CA ARG A 157 14.82 -17.81 -21.92
C ARG A 157 16.25 -17.34 -21.71
N CYS A 158 17.06 -18.09 -20.98
CA CYS A 158 18.49 -17.79 -20.89
C CYS A 158 19.18 -18.27 -22.17
N PRO A 159 19.81 -17.39 -22.97
CA PRO A 159 20.54 -17.81 -24.16
C PRO A 159 21.77 -18.68 -23.81
N LYS A 160 22.04 -19.69 -24.64
CA LYS A 160 23.14 -20.65 -24.41
C LYS A 160 24.51 -20.06 -24.73
N THR A 161 24.58 -19.17 -25.71
CA THR A 161 25.81 -18.52 -26.16
C THR A 161 26.08 -17.27 -25.32
N SER A 162 27.36 -16.99 -25.01
CA SER A 162 27.73 -15.75 -24.30
C SER A 162 27.33 -14.49 -25.07
N ARG A 163 27.56 -14.49 -26.39
CA ARG A 163 27.16 -13.39 -27.27
C ARG A 163 25.65 -13.08 -27.19
N ASP A 164 24.82 -14.11 -27.23
CA ASP A 164 23.36 -13.95 -27.16
C ASP A 164 22.89 -13.48 -25.78
N ARG A 165 23.58 -13.88 -24.70
CA ARG A 165 23.33 -13.36 -23.34
C ARG A 165 23.64 -11.88 -23.24
N GLN A 166 24.78 -11.44 -23.78
CA GLN A 166 25.17 -10.02 -23.79
C GLN A 166 24.17 -9.17 -24.59
N LEU A 167 23.72 -9.66 -25.75
CA LEU A 167 22.67 -9.00 -26.52
C LEU A 167 21.35 -8.92 -25.75
N ALA A 168 20.95 -10.00 -25.07
CA ALA A 168 19.74 -10.01 -24.24
C ALA A 168 19.84 -9.04 -23.05
N ILE A 169 21.00 -8.94 -22.38
CA ILE A 169 21.23 -7.99 -21.29
C ILE A 169 21.10 -6.54 -21.81
N ALA A 170 21.67 -6.24 -22.98
CA ALA A 170 21.56 -4.92 -23.59
C ALA A 170 20.10 -4.57 -23.92
N ASP A 171 19.36 -5.48 -24.56
CA ASP A 171 17.93 -5.29 -24.89
C ASP A 171 17.06 -5.06 -23.64
N ILE A 172 17.24 -5.88 -22.60
CA ILE A 172 16.51 -5.73 -21.33
C ILE A 172 16.85 -4.39 -20.67
N THR A 173 18.11 -3.95 -20.76
CA THR A 173 18.54 -2.68 -20.16
C THR A 173 17.87 -1.49 -20.84
N ILE A 174 17.78 -1.49 -22.18
CA ILE A 174 17.03 -0.48 -22.93
C ILE A 174 15.57 -0.47 -22.50
N ARG A 175 14.93 -1.65 -22.49
CA ARG A 175 13.52 -1.80 -22.08
C ARG A 175 13.27 -1.37 -20.64
N LEU A 176 14.22 -1.61 -19.73
CA LEU A 176 14.12 -1.17 -18.33
C LEU A 176 14.17 0.34 -18.22
N ASN A 177 15.02 1.00 -19.00
CA ASN A 177 15.09 2.45 -19.03
C ASN A 177 13.77 3.05 -19.58
N ASP A 178 13.23 2.48 -20.66
CA ASP A 178 11.93 2.91 -21.22
C ASP A 178 10.79 2.71 -20.22
N LEU A 179 10.75 1.57 -19.52
CA LEU A 179 9.74 1.34 -18.48
C LEU A 179 9.89 2.30 -17.30
N LYS A 180 11.13 2.66 -16.94
CA LYS A 180 11.40 3.60 -15.86
C LYS A 180 10.91 5.00 -16.21
N THR A 181 11.21 5.49 -17.41
CA THR A 181 10.76 6.83 -17.85
C THR A 181 9.23 6.92 -17.92
N VAL A 182 8.56 5.88 -18.43
CA VAL A 182 7.10 5.83 -18.45
C VAL A 182 6.53 5.81 -17.03
N LEU A 183 7.11 5.03 -16.11
CA LEU A 183 6.67 5.00 -14.71
C LEU A 183 6.79 6.38 -14.06
N GLU A 184 7.94 7.04 -14.18
CA GLU A 184 8.18 8.37 -13.64
C GLU A 184 7.17 9.39 -14.20
N GLN A 185 6.96 9.41 -15.52
CA GLN A 185 5.99 10.30 -16.16
C GLN A 185 4.56 10.03 -15.69
N THR A 186 4.16 8.76 -15.55
CA THR A 186 2.80 8.43 -15.05
C THR A 186 2.62 8.80 -13.58
N GLU A 187 3.68 8.71 -12.78
CA GLU A 187 3.66 9.11 -11.39
C GLU A 187 3.54 10.63 -11.26
N ASP A 188 4.31 11.38 -12.04
CA ASP A 188 4.21 12.84 -12.09
C ASP A 188 2.82 13.31 -12.53
N GLN A 189 2.26 12.68 -13.56
CA GLN A 189 0.89 12.96 -14.02
C GLN A 189 -0.14 12.67 -12.92
N LYS A 190 -0.04 11.51 -12.26
CA LYS A 190 -0.90 11.14 -11.13
C LYS A 190 -0.79 12.15 -10.00
N ILE A 191 0.42 12.53 -9.59
CA ILE A 191 0.65 13.48 -8.51
C ILE A 191 0.10 14.86 -8.88
N SER A 192 0.30 15.32 -10.11
CA SER A 192 -0.23 16.59 -10.60
C SER A 192 -1.76 16.62 -10.56
N MET A 193 -2.43 15.57 -11.05
CA MET A 193 -3.89 15.45 -10.98
C MET A 193 -4.40 15.41 -9.53
N LEU A 194 -3.73 14.64 -8.67
CA LEU A 194 -4.10 14.54 -7.25
C LEU A 194 -3.93 15.87 -6.52
N ARG A 195 -2.90 16.67 -6.86
CA ARG A 195 -2.71 18.02 -6.30
C ARG A 195 -3.84 18.96 -6.70
N ASN A 196 -4.26 18.93 -7.96
CA ASN A 196 -5.38 19.76 -8.43
C ASN A 196 -6.67 19.38 -7.70
N ILE A 197 -6.98 18.08 -7.62
CA ILE A 197 -8.16 17.59 -6.89
C ILE A 197 -8.08 17.94 -5.40
N ALA A 198 -6.90 17.82 -4.78
CA ALA A 198 -6.72 18.13 -3.36
C ALA A 198 -6.99 19.61 -3.03
N TYR A 199 -6.76 20.52 -3.99
CA TYR A 199 -7.07 21.94 -3.82
C TYR A 199 -8.59 22.21 -3.80
N ASP A 200 -9.34 21.58 -4.73
CA ASP A 200 -10.79 21.80 -4.88
C ASP A 200 -11.64 20.96 -3.90
N LEU A 201 -11.08 19.85 -3.40
CA LEU A 201 -11.80 18.89 -2.56
C LEU A 201 -12.49 19.49 -1.32
N PRO A 202 -11.87 20.40 -0.54
CA PRO A 202 -12.52 20.99 0.62
C PRO A 202 -13.75 21.83 0.26
N GLU A 203 -13.72 22.51 -0.89
CA GLU A 203 -14.84 23.30 -1.38
C GLU A 203 -16.00 22.39 -1.81
N TRP A 204 -15.72 21.36 -2.61
CA TRP A 204 -16.73 20.38 -3.00
C TRP A 204 -17.32 19.66 -1.79
N GLN A 205 -16.49 19.31 -0.82
CA GLN A 205 -16.96 18.71 0.43
C GLN A 205 -17.89 19.67 1.17
N ARG A 206 -17.55 20.95 1.30
CA ARG A 206 -18.40 21.96 1.95
C ARG A 206 -19.75 22.07 1.24
N GLU A 207 -19.76 22.13 -0.10
CA GLU A 207 -20.99 22.23 -0.89
C GLU A 207 -21.87 21.00 -0.75
N ILE A 208 -21.29 19.79 -0.83
CA ILE A 208 -22.02 18.53 -0.64
C ILE A 208 -22.60 18.44 0.77
N HIS A 209 -21.83 18.80 1.81
CA HIS A 209 -22.32 18.79 3.18
C HIS A 209 -23.46 19.80 3.39
N LEU A 210 -23.34 20.99 2.80
CA LEU A 210 -24.39 22.00 2.86
C LEU A 210 -25.68 21.48 2.21
N GLN A 211 -25.62 20.98 0.96
CA GLN A 211 -26.78 20.43 0.27
C GLN A 211 -27.39 19.25 1.02
N LYS A 212 -26.56 18.33 1.51
CA LYS A 212 -27.02 17.19 2.33
C LYS A 212 -27.75 17.65 3.60
N SER A 213 -27.24 18.69 4.28
CA SER A 213 -27.88 19.23 5.49
C SER A 213 -29.24 19.88 5.19
N ILE A 214 -29.36 20.57 4.04
CA ILE A 214 -30.61 21.17 3.57
C ILE A 214 -31.64 20.06 3.30
N TYR A 215 -31.29 19.06 2.49
CA TYR A 215 -32.20 17.94 2.20
C TYR A 215 -32.56 17.13 3.45
N HIS A 216 -31.59 16.91 4.35
CA HIS A 216 -31.87 16.24 5.62
C HIS A 216 -32.87 17.03 6.48
N THR A 217 -32.81 18.36 6.47
CA THR A 217 -33.75 19.22 7.19
C THR A 217 -35.12 19.25 6.52
N LEU A 218 -35.17 19.37 5.19
CA LEU A 218 -36.41 19.31 4.41
C LEU A 218 -37.16 17.98 4.60
N ASN A 219 -36.45 16.88 4.77
CA ASN A 219 -37.05 15.58 5.07
C ASN A 219 -37.77 15.51 6.42
N LYS A 220 -37.53 16.46 7.34
CA LYS A 220 -38.27 16.57 8.60
C LYS A 220 -39.55 17.38 8.48
N PHE A 221 -39.77 18.04 7.34
CA PHE A 221 -40.93 18.88 7.12
C PHE A 221 -42.10 18.06 6.56
N THR A 222 -43.32 18.51 6.84
CA THR A 222 -44.54 17.88 6.34
C THR A 222 -45.04 18.64 5.12
N TYR A 223 -45.79 17.96 4.25
CA TYR A 223 -46.44 18.61 3.11
C TYR A 223 -47.85 19.04 3.47
N ASP A 224 -48.28 20.17 2.93
CA ASP A 224 -49.69 20.56 2.97
C ASP A 224 -50.55 19.57 2.15
N SER A 225 -51.86 19.55 2.42
CA SER A 225 -52.87 18.76 1.70
C SER A 225 -52.81 18.95 0.18
N SER A 226 -52.37 20.14 -0.27
CA SER A 226 -52.19 20.49 -1.68
C SER A 226 -50.87 19.99 -2.29
N GLY A 227 -49.93 19.49 -1.49
CA GLY A 227 -48.60 19.00 -1.91
C GLY A 227 -47.60 20.06 -2.38
N ASN A 228 -48.03 21.30 -2.60
CA ASN A 228 -47.21 22.38 -3.17
C ASN A 228 -46.45 23.21 -2.11
N PHE A 229 -46.83 23.11 -0.84
CA PHE A 229 -46.22 23.84 0.26
C PHE A 229 -45.68 22.88 1.31
N VAL A 230 -44.61 23.32 1.96
CA VAL A 230 -43.92 22.60 3.01
C VAL A 230 -44.16 23.31 4.32
N ILE A 231 -44.58 22.57 5.34
CA ILE A 231 -44.91 23.04 6.68
C ILE A 231 -43.82 22.53 7.63
N ALA A 232 -43.28 23.43 8.44
CA ALA A 232 -42.25 23.13 9.42
C ALA A 232 -42.61 23.77 10.76
N GLU A 233 -42.51 22.99 11.82
CA GLU A 233 -42.62 23.46 13.20
C GLU A 233 -41.22 23.52 13.80
N CYS A 234 -40.85 24.66 14.40
CA CYS A 234 -39.53 24.84 14.97
C CYS A 234 -39.55 25.75 16.20
N TRP A 235 -38.62 25.50 17.11
CA TRP A 235 -38.38 26.33 18.28
C TRP A 235 -37.45 27.47 17.92
N VAL A 236 -37.89 28.71 18.17
CA VAL A 236 -37.10 29.93 17.92
C VAL A 236 -37.08 30.76 19.21
N PRO A 237 -35.90 31.22 19.68
CA PRO A 237 -35.85 32.17 20.78
C PRO A 237 -36.51 33.51 20.40
N ASP A 238 -37.35 34.06 21.27
CA ASP A 238 -38.10 35.30 21.02
C ASP A 238 -37.19 36.47 20.58
N VAL A 239 -35.99 36.56 21.14
CA VAL A 239 -35.03 37.63 20.83
C VAL A 239 -34.52 37.57 19.38
N HIS A 240 -34.52 36.40 18.75
CA HIS A 240 -34.05 36.20 17.38
C HIS A 240 -35.19 36.09 16.36
N PHE A 241 -36.45 36.30 16.78
CA PHE A 241 -37.62 36.17 15.92
C PHE A 241 -37.56 37.09 14.68
N GLU A 242 -37.21 38.36 14.86
CA GLU A 242 -37.09 39.31 13.73
C GLU A 242 -35.96 38.93 12.76
N SER A 243 -34.85 38.39 13.27
CA SER A 243 -33.74 37.94 12.42
C SER A 243 -34.14 36.76 11.53
N VAL A 244 -34.94 35.83 12.04
CA VAL A 244 -35.46 34.70 11.25
C VAL A 244 -36.44 35.20 10.18
N LYS A 245 -37.32 36.13 10.54
CA LYS A 245 -38.27 36.75 9.60
C LYS A 245 -37.55 37.48 8.47
N GLU A 246 -36.51 38.25 8.77
CA GLU A 246 -35.70 38.93 7.76
C GLU A 246 -34.96 37.92 6.86
N ALA A 247 -34.40 36.85 7.42
CA ALA A 247 -33.72 35.80 6.65
C ALA A 247 -34.67 35.10 5.67
N LEU A 248 -35.91 34.82 6.09
CA LEU A 248 -36.95 34.25 5.23
C LEU A 248 -37.38 35.21 4.11
N GLN A 249 -37.50 36.51 4.41
CA GLN A 249 -37.79 37.52 3.38
C GLN A 249 -36.67 37.65 2.35
N LYS A 250 -35.41 37.65 2.79
CA LYS A 250 -34.24 37.64 1.89
C LYS A 250 -34.20 36.38 1.03
N GLY A 251 -34.48 35.21 1.62
CA GLY A 251 -34.58 33.94 0.88
C GLY A 251 -35.66 33.99 -0.19
N SER A 252 -36.84 34.51 0.13
CA SER A 252 -37.94 34.69 -0.83
C SER A 252 -37.57 35.65 -1.96
N ALA A 253 -36.88 36.76 -1.66
CA ALA A 253 -36.45 37.74 -2.66
C ALA A 253 -35.42 37.14 -3.63
N ASN A 254 -34.47 36.36 -3.12
CA ASN A 254 -33.43 35.71 -3.94
C ASN A 254 -34.00 34.60 -4.83
N SER A 255 -35.05 33.91 -4.39
CA SER A 255 -35.73 32.87 -5.18
C SER A 255 -36.61 33.44 -6.30
N GLY A 256 -36.87 34.75 -6.34
CA GLY A 256 -37.70 35.39 -7.35
C GLY A 256 -39.19 35.03 -7.27
N THR A 257 -39.62 34.34 -6.21
CA THR A 257 -41.02 33.92 -6.04
C THR A 257 -41.85 35.04 -5.45
N THR A 258 -43.06 35.25 -5.99
CA THR A 258 -44.04 36.23 -5.47
C THR A 258 -44.69 35.80 -4.15
N ILE A 259 -44.57 34.52 -3.79
CA ILE A 259 -45.15 33.95 -2.58
C ILE A 259 -44.26 34.28 -1.38
N ARG A 260 -44.82 35.00 -0.40
CA ARG A 260 -44.13 35.31 0.86
C ARG A 260 -44.25 34.15 1.83
N PRO A 261 -43.18 33.77 2.53
CA PRO A 261 -43.26 32.77 3.59
C PRO A 261 -44.14 33.28 4.73
N ILE A 262 -45.00 32.40 5.24
CA ILE A 262 -45.90 32.69 6.36
C ILE A 262 -45.27 32.10 7.62
N ILE A 263 -45.16 32.92 8.67
CA ILE A 263 -44.70 32.49 9.99
C ILE A 263 -45.88 32.66 10.93
N ASN A 264 -46.29 31.58 11.59
CA ASN A 264 -47.34 31.59 12.59
C ASN A 264 -46.77 31.21 13.96
N VAL A 265 -47.10 31.98 14.99
CA VAL A 265 -46.68 31.67 16.37
C VAL A 265 -47.73 30.71 16.95
N LEU A 266 -47.31 29.48 17.21
CA LEU A 266 -48.17 28.43 17.77
C LEU A 266 -48.08 28.44 19.29
N SER A 267 -49.22 28.42 19.96
CA SER A 267 -49.29 28.14 21.40
C SER A 267 -49.36 26.62 21.59
N THR A 268 -48.36 26.05 22.27
CA THR A 268 -48.29 24.61 22.57
C THR A 268 -48.06 24.38 24.06
N ASN A 269 -48.46 23.20 24.54
CA ASN A 269 -48.20 22.72 25.90
C ASN A 269 -46.91 21.87 25.98
N GLU A 270 -46.21 21.67 24.86
CA GLU A 270 -44.93 20.97 24.82
C GLU A 270 -43.84 21.76 25.57
N THR A 271 -42.92 21.04 26.21
CA THR A 271 -41.79 21.66 26.90
C THR A 271 -40.77 22.18 25.89
N PRO A 272 -40.56 23.50 25.79
CA PRO A 272 -39.56 24.06 24.87
C PRO A 272 -38.12 23.67 25.29
N PRO A 273 -37.18 23.65 24.34
CA PRO A 273 -35.78 23.39 24.63
C PRO A 273 -35.12 24.53 25.40
N THR A 274 -34.13 24.20 26.22
CA THR A 274 -33.32 25.18 26.97
C THR A 274 -32.18 25.71 26.11
N TYR A 275 -32.07 27.03 26.00
CA TYR A 275 -30.99 27.69 25.25
C TYR A 275 -30.20 28.64 26.16
N ASN A 276 -28.92 28.32 26.40
CA ASN A 276 -28.00 29.14 27.18
C ASN A 276 -27.06 29.91 26.25
N ARG A 277 -27.01 31.24 26.37
CA ARG A 277 -26.05 32.07 25.63
C ARG A 277 -24.66 31.92 26.22
N VAL A 278 -23.75 31.36 25.42
CA VAL A 278 -22.34 31.16 25.81
C VAL A 278 -21.40 31.99 24.95
N ASN A 279 -20.28 32.41 25.53
CA ASN A 279 -19.13 32.98 24.82
C ASN A 279 -17.97 31.96 24.85
N LYS A 280 -16.83 32.27 24.21
CA LYS A 280 -15.67 31.36 24.18
C LYS A 280 -15.20 30.91 25.58
N PHE A 281 -15.34 31.76 26.59
CA PHE A 281 -14.93 31.47 27.96
C PHE A 281 -15.99 30.64 28.72
N THR A 282 -17.25 31.08 28.68
CA THR A 282 -18.35 30.42 29.41
C THR A 282 -18.79 29.11 28.77
N ALA A 283 -18.47 28.87 27.49
CA ALA A 283 -18.77 27.61 26.80
C ALA A 283 -18.12 26.39 27.48
N VAL A 284 -16.89 26.54 28.00
CA VAL A 284 -16.20 25.45 28.70
C VAL A 284 -16.95 25.07 29.97
N PHE A 285 -17.29 26.05 30.80
CA PHE A 285 -18.03 25.84 32.05
C PHE A 285 -19.45 25.33 31.78
N GLN A 286 -20.12 25.84 30.75
CA GLN A 286 -21.42 25.33 30.34
C GLN A 286 -21.34 23.86 29.91
N SER A 287 -20.32 23.47 29.14
CA SER A 287 -20.11 22.07 28.76
C SER A 287 -19.89 21.17 29.98
N ILE A 288 -19.25 21.66 31.04
CA ILE A 288 -19.10 20.91 32.30
C ILE A 288 -20.46 20.72 32.96
N VAL A 289 -21.28 21.77 33.03
CA VAL A 289 -22.64 21.67 33.59
C VAL A 289 -23.52 20.72 32.77
N ASP A 290 -23.54 20.90 31.45
CA ASP A 290 -24.37 20.12 30.53
C ASP A 290 -24.00 18.63 30.53
N SER A 291 -22.75 18.29 30.89
CA SER A 291 -22.31 16.90 31.03
C SER A 291 -23.00 16.16 32.19
N TYR A 292 -23.42 16.88 33.22
CA TYR A 292 -24.20 16.31 34.32
C TYR A 292 -25.68 16.20 33.97
N GLY A 293 -26.20 17.16 33.21
CA GLY A 293 -27.56 17.15 32.70
C GLY A 293 -27.95 18.50 32.10
N ILE A 294 -28.90 18.46 31.17
CA ILE A 294 -29.46 19.66 30.56
C ILE A 294 -30.54 20.21 31.50
N ALA A 295 -30.43 21.49 31.87
CA ALA A 295 -31.39 22.17 32.73
C ALA A 295 -32.79 22.23 32.09
N CYS A 296 -33.84 22.18 32.92
CA CYS A 296 -35.21 22.37 32.47
C CYS A 296 -35.45 23.79 31.95
N TYR A 297 -36.52 23.96 31.17
CA TYR A 297 -36.85 25.25 30.60
C TYR A 297 -37.11 26.31 31.68
N ARG A 298 -36.41 27.45 31.58
CA ARG A 298 -36.43 28.57 32.54
C ARG A 298 -35.96 28.20 33.96
N GLU A 299 -35.22 27.10 34.11
CA GLU A 299 -34.49 26.80 35.34
C GLU A 299 -33.27 27.72 35.49
N MET A 300 -32.83 27.95 36.73
CA MET A 300 -31.62 28.73 37.00
C MET A 300 -30.39 27.96 36.52
N ASN A 301 -29.64 28.54 35.58
CA ASN A 301 -28.39 27.97 35.11
C ASN A 301 -27.30 28.06 36.21
N PRO A 302 -26.69 26.94 36.64
CA PRO A 302 -25.63 26.96 37.66
C PRO A 302 -24.25 27.37 37.10
N ALA A 303 -24.07 27.41 35.77
CA ALA A 303 -22.79 27.71 35.12
C ALA A 303 -22.12 29.02 35.60
N PRO A 304 -22.85 30.15 35.78
CA PRO A 304 -22.24 31.38 36.29
C PRO A 304 -21.58 31.24 37.68
N TYR A 305 -22.15 30.39 38.55
CA TYR A 305 -21.57 30.13 39.87
C TYR A 305 -20.36 29.20 39.75
N ILE A 306 -20.47 28.17 38.92
CA ILE A 306 -19.42 27.17 38.68
C ILE A 306 -18.16 27.82 38.11
N ILE A 307 -18.26 28.89 37.31
CA ILE A 307 -17.11 29.67 36.84
C ILE A 307 -16.17 30.08 37.99
N ILE A 308 -16.73 30.44 39.15
CA ILE A 308 -15.97 30.90 40.31
C ILE A 308 -15.70 29.75 41.28
N THR A 309 -16.72 28.97 41.60
CA THR A 309 -16.62 27.95 42.65
C THR A 309 -15.77 26.75 42.22
N PHE A 310 -15.80 26.35 40.94
CA PHE A 310 -15.05 25.19 40.48
C PHE A 310 -13.53 25.40 40.54
N PRO A 311 -12.95 26.47 39.96
CA PRO A 311 -11.51 26.72 40.12
C PRO A 311 -11.11 26.97 41.58
N PHE A 312 -11.98 27.60 42.38
CA PHE A 312 -11.71 27.84 43.79
C PHE A 312 -11.63 26.55 44.61
N LEU A 313 -12.61 25.66 44.49
CA LEU A 313 -12.61 24.37 45.18
C LEU A 313 -11.45 23.49 44.70
N PHE A 314 -11.16 23.51 43.40
CA PHE A 314 -9.99 22.83 42.85
C PHE A 314 -8.69 23.37 43.47
N ALA A 315 -8.55 24.69 43.62
CA ALA A 315 -7.38 25.31 44.24
C ALA A 315 -7.21 24.94 45.72
N VAL A 316 -8.30 24.78 46.49
CA VAL A 316 -8.24 24.28 47.87
C VAL A 316 -7.77 22.83 47.93
N MET A 317 -8.25 21.98 47.02
CA MET A 317 -7.88 20.56 46.97
C MET A 317 -6.45 20.31 46.46
N PHE A 318 -5.96 21.15 45.55
CA PHE A 318 -4.64 21.05 44.91
C PHE A 318 -3.68 22.18 45.37
N GLY A 319 -3.85 22.68 46.59
CA GLY A 319 -3.18 23.86 47.14
C GLY A 319 -1.67 23.68 47.37
N ASP A 320 -0.91 23.54 46.29
CA ASP A 320 0.55 23.64 46.25
C ASP A 320 0.96 24.75 45.28
N VAL A 321 1.57 25.81 45.82
CA VAL A 321 2.09 26.97 45.08
C VAL A 321 3.09 26.55 44.02
N GLY A 322 3.84 25.46 44.23
CA GLY A 322 4.83 24.93 43.28
C GLY A 322 4.22 24.33 42.01
N HIS A 323 3.00 23.79 42.09
CA HIS A 323 2.29 23.20 40.94
C HIS A 323 1.60 24.28 40.10
N GLY A 324 0.96 25.27 40.73
CA GLY A 324 0.33 26.39 40.02
C GLY A 324 1.32 27.27 39.22
N LEU A 325 2.56 27.39 39.69
CA LEU A 325 3.62 28.15 39.00
C LEU A 325 4.29 27.40 37.83
N LYS A 326 4.29 26.05 37.84
CA LYS A 326 4.86 25.24 36.74
C LYS A 326 3.98 25.28 35.49
N ASP A 327 2.67 25.33 35.64
CA ASP A 327 1.73 25.39 34.50
C ASP A 327 1.69 26.77 33.82
N SER A 328 1.95 27.85 34.56
CA SER A 328 2.01 29.20 33.98
C SER A 328 3.14 29.38 32.96
N ARG A 329 4.25 28.62 33.07
CA ARG A 329 5.40 28.71 32.15
C ARG A 329 5.29 27.84 30.90
N ARG A 330 4.32 26.91 30.81
CA ARG A 330 4.12 26.04 29.64
C ARG A 330 3.06 26.52 28.66
N SER A 331 2.23 27.51 29.02
CA SER A 331 1.16 28.06 28.16
C SER A 331 1.64 29.10 27.13
N LYS A 332 2.94 29.33 26.99
CA LYS A 332 3.54 30.19 25.94
C LYS A 332 4.61 29.44 25.15
N ILE A 333 4.21 28.43 24.38
CA ILE A 333 4.92 27.96 23.19
C ILE A 333 3.87 27.67 22.12
#